data_AF-A0A2K6PXQ8-F1
#
_entry.id   AF-A0A2K6PXQ8-F1
#
_cell.length_a   1.000
_cell.length_b   1.000
_cell.length_c   1.000
_cell.angle_alpha   90.00
_cell.angle_beta   90.00
_cell.angle_gamma   90.00
#
_symmetry.space_group_name_H-M   'P 1'
#
loop_
_entity.id
_entity.type
_entity.pdbx_description
1 polymer ?
#
loop_
_entity_poly.entity_id
_entity_poly.type
_entity_poly.pdbx_seq_one_letter_code
_entity_poly.pdbx_strand_id
1 'polypeptide(L)' 'MSLVSGFVEGKDEQGRLLRRTLIRYANLGNVLILRSVSTAVYKRFPSAQHLVQAA' A
#
# COMPACT_ATOMS: atom_id res chain seq x y z
N MET A 1 4.19 5.46 9.84
CA MET A 1 3.76 6.71 9.16
C MET A 1 4.66 7.92 9.46
N SER A 2 5.38 7.95 10.59
CA SER A 2 6.20 9.09 10.98
C SER A 2 7.38 9.36 10.03
N LEU A 3 8.11 8.32 9.60
CA LEU A 3 9.32 8.49 8.78
C LEU A 3 9.02 9.07 7.38
N VAL A 4 8.07 8.49 6.64
CA VAL A 4 7.70 8.99 5.31
C VAL A 4 7.13 10.41 5.40
N SER A 5 6.39 10.74 6.45
CA SER A 5 5.86 12.10 6.64
C SER A 5 6.92 13.12 7.04
N GLY A 6 7.98 12.70 7.75
CA GLY A 6 9.01 13.60 8.26
C GLY A 6 10.20 13.81 7.32
N PHE A 7 10.54 12.80 6.52
CA PHE A 7 11.75 12.82 5.67
C PHE A 7 11.46 13.01 4.18
N VAL A 8 10.22 12.81 3.72
CA VAL A 8 9.87 13.06 2.32
C VAL A 8 9.34 14.47 2.18
N GLU A 9 10.23 15.35 1.75
CA GLU A 9 9.98 16.77 1.53
C GLU A 9 9.06 17.03 0.31
N GLY A 10 8.72 18.29 0.07
CA GLY A 10 7.81 18.72 -0.98
C GLY A 10 6.38 18.96 -0.48
N LYS A 11 5.96 20.24 -0.48
CA LYS A 11 4.60 20.67 -0.12
C LYS A 11 3.68 20.78 -1.34
N ASP A 12 4.22 20.53 -2.51
CA ASP A 12 3.53 20.51 -3.79
C ASP A 12 2.80 19.18 -4.01
N GLU A 13 2.08 19.12 -5.13
CA GLU A 13 1.33 17.94 -5.51
C GLU A 13 2.24 16.72 -5.73
N GLN A 14 3.45 16.94 -6.27
CA GLN A 14 4.42 15.87 -6.47
C GLN A 14 4.88 15.27 -5.14
N GLY A 15 5.25 16.09 -4.14
CA GLY A 15 5.59 15.61 -2.80
C GLY A 15 4.44 14.85 -2.13
N ARG A 16 3.20 15.33 -2.32
CA ARG A 16 1.99 14.65 -1.81
C ARG A 16 1.81 13.28 -2.47
N LEU A 17 1.97 13.18 -3.78
CA LEU A 17 1.86 11.93 -4.53
C LEU A 17 2.96 10.94 -4.15
N LEU A 18 4.19 11.42 -3.94
CA LEU A 18 5.33 10.59 -3.53
C LEU A 18 5.07 9.94 -2.17
N ARG A 19 4.71 10.74 -1.14
CA ARG A 19 4.38 10.23 0.20
C ARG A 19 3.26 9.19 0.16
N ARG A 20 2.17 9.47 -0.57
CA ARG A 20 1.04 8.54 -0.70
C ARG A 20 1.45 7.24 -1.40
N THR A 21 2.28 7.32 -2.43
CA THR A 21 2.71 6.14 -3.20
C THR A 21 3.64 5.24 -2.38
N LEU A 22 4.59 5.82 -1.63
CA LEU A 22 5.45 5.06 -0.73
C LEU A 22 4.64 4.27 0.30
N ILE A 23 3.65 4.90 0.93
CA ILE A 23 2.77 4.21 1.89
C ILE A 23 1.94 3.14 1.21
N ARG A 24 1.39 3.39 0.01
CA ARG A 24 0.63 2.37 -0.73
C ARG A 24 1.48 1.15 -1.04
N TYR A 25 2.76 1.31 -1.38
CA TYR A 25 3.66 0.17 -1.61
C TYR A 25 3.94 -0.63 -0.33
N ALA A 26 4.14 0.03 0.81
CA ALA A 26 4.27 -0.67 2.10
C ALA A 26 3.00 -1.46 2.45
N ASN A 27 1.82 -0.84 2.28
CA ASN A 27 0.54 -1.49 2.51
C ASN A 27 0.30 -2.66 1.55
N LEU A 28 0.65 -2.51 0.28
CA LEU A 28 0.56 -3.59 -0.71
C LEU A 28 1.44 -4.77 -0.32
N GLY A 29 2.68 -4.53 0.13
CA GLY A 29 3.55 -5.58 0.66
C GLY A 29 2.91 -6.35 1.82
N ASN A 30 2.30 -5.65 2.77
CA ASN A 30 1.57 -6.27 3.88
C ASN A 30 0.37 -7.10 3.39
N VAL A 31 -0.40 -6.60 2.43
CA VAL A 31 -1.54 -7.37 1.89
C VAL A 31 -1.05 -8.62 1.15
N LEU A 32 0.05 -8.53 0.40
CA LEU A 32 0.62 -9.67 -0.31
C LEU A 32 1.08 -10.78 0.64
N ILE A 33 1.77 -10.46 1.73
CA ILE A 33 2.20 -11.47 2.71
C ILE A 33 0.99 -12.04 3.46
N LEU A 34 0.04 -11.20 3.89
CA LEU A 34 -1.16 -11.64 4.60
C LEU A 34 -2.04 -12.54 3.72
N ARG A 35 -2.15 -12.24 2.42
CA ARG A 35 -2.86 -13.09 1.45
C ARG A 35 -2.28 -14.50 1.37
N SER A 36 -0.96 -14.65 1.53
CA SER A 36 -0.27 -15.94 1.44
C SER A 36 -0.44 -16.81 2.70
N VAL A 37 -0.68 -16.20 3.86
CA VAL A 37 -0.71 -16.91 5.16
C VAL A 37 -2.08 -16.90 5.85
N SER A 38 -2.98 -15.99 5.47
CA SER A 38 -4.32 -15.85 6.05
C SER A 38 -5.40 -16.21 5.04
N THR A 39 -6.18 -17.26 5.36
CA THR A 39 -7.29 -17.72 4.52
C THR A 39 -8.39 -16.66 4.36
N ALA A 40 -8.62 -15.83 5.39
CA ALA A 40 -9.58 -14.72 5.32
C ALA A 40 -9.14 -13.66 4.30
N VAL A 41 -7.86 -13.30 4.28
CA VAL A 41 -7.31 -12.33 3.34
C VAL A 41 -7.23 -12.92 1.93
N TYR A 42 -6.87 -14.21 1.80
CA TYR A 42 -6.93 -14.92 0.52
C TYR A 42 -8.34 -14.91 -0.09
N LYS A 43 -9.38 -15.21 0.71
CA LYS A 43 -10.79 -15.16 0.27
C LYS A 43 -11.23 -13.76 -0.15
N ARG A 44 -10.74 -12.71 0.51
CA ARG A 44 -11.03 -11.32 0.16
C ARG A 44 -10.31 -10.86 -1.11
N PHE A 45 -9.10 -11.38 -1.36
CA PHE A 45 -8.31 -11.05 -2.55
C PHE A 45 -7.87 -12.30 -3.32
N PRO A 46 -8.79 -13.05 -3.98
CA PRO A 46 -8.47 -14.35 -4.61
C PRO A 46 -7.59 -14.27 -5.86
N SER A 47 -7.38 -13.09 -6.44
CA SER A 47 -6.42 -12.88 -7.52
C SER A 47 -5.76 -11.50 -7.42
N ALA A 48 -4.68 -11.28 -8.20
CA ALA A 48 -4.04 -9.97 -8.29
C ALA A 48 -5.00 -8.87 -8.77
N GLN A 49 -5.98 -9.21 -9.61
CA GLN A 49 -7.00 -8.25 -10.08
C GLN A 49 -7.81 -7.65 -8.93
N HIS A 50 -8.10 -8.44 -7.90
CA HIS A 50 -8.81 -7.97 -6.71
C HIS A 50 -7.97 -6.97 -5.89
N LEU A 51 -6.63 -7.08 -5.95
CA LEU A 51 -5.73 -6.12 -5.31
C LEU A 51 -5.73 -4.78 -6.05
N VAL A 52 -5.74 -4.82 -7.38
CA VAL A 52 -5.78 -3.61 -8.22
C VAL A 52 -7.11 -2.88 -8.07
N GLN A 53 -8.23 -3.60 -8.03
CA GLN A 53 -9.57 -3.02 -7.90
C GLN A 53 -9.87 -2.43 -6.51
N ALA A 54 -9.11 -2.85 -5.48
CA ALA A 54 -9.29 -2.38 -4.11
C ALA A 54 -8.45 -1.13 -3.76
N ALA A 55 -7.54 -0.72 -4.64
CA ALA A 55 -6.67 0.44 -4.49
C ALA A 55 -7.33 1.72 -5.01
#